data_AF-Q4SXA8-F1
#
_entry.id   AF-Q4SXA8-F1
#
_cell.length_a   1.000
_cell.length_b   1.000
_cell.length_c   1.000
_cell.angle_alpha   90.00
_cell.angle_beta   90.00
_cell.angle_gamma   90.00
#
_symmetry.space_group_name_H-M   'P 1'
#
loop_
_entity.id
_entity.type
_entity.pdbx_description
1 polymer ?
#
loop_
_entity_poly.entity_id
_entity_poly.type
_entity_poly.pdbx_seq_one_letter_code
_entity_poly.pdbx_strand_id
1 'polypeptide(L)'
;LQNMANQIAKTTQSLTTAADMRETTQMLMQPNSNWEEYLTPAPLSIAIMGELVFISSCQDFSINKNPPEGGFKYIRYPNSFRACLMQVCNSGWQAFNEAHNNMDQIRIHTAAVPDYMKSAVNILFNASDEVIKNLLPCQLDSINDIAEQCVNLAEGVEKKYQDVIHQIQELLEACVNAEHFYGEELENVKRKLEEAKLREQTSRQLKERSKKAMDDLSKELDNAQDAYKSAMDSIPSG
;
A
#
# COMPACT_ATOMS: atom_id res chain seq x y z
N LEU A 1 4.12 -1.21 62.44
CA LEU A 1 4.30 -1.47 60.99
C LEU A 1 3.06 -2.11 60.36
N GLN A 2 2.55 -3.24 60.85
CA GLN A 2 1.37 -3.92 60.28
C GLN A 2 0.04 -3.12 60.36
N ASN A 3 -0.08 -2.22 61.35
CA ASN A 3 -1.27 -1.37 61.53
C ASN A 3 -1.36 -0.21 60.50
N MET A 4 -0.21 0.28 60.03
CA MET A 4 -0.14 1.42 59.09
C MET A 4 -0.38 0.95 57.64
N ALA A 5 0.14 -0.22 57.26
CA ALA A 5 -0.16 -0.86 55.98
C ALA A 5 -1.66 -1.21 55.86
N ASN A 6 -2.27 -1.69 56.96
CA ASN A 6 -3.72 -1.93 57.00
C ASN A 6 -4.54 -0.65 56.90
N GLN A 7 -4.11 0.45 57.51
CA GLN A 7 -4.79 1.74 57.38
C GLN A 7 -4.68 2.32 55.97
N ILE A 8 -3.49 2.29 55.35
CA ILE A 8 -3.31 2.73 53.97
C ILE A 8 -4.16 1.89 53.02
N ALA A 9 -4.15 0.56 53.17
CA ALA A 9 -5.01 -0.31 52.36
C ALA A 9 -6.50 0.00 52.54
N LYS A 10 -6.96 0.23 53.78
CA LYS A 10 -8.35 0.62 54.08
C LYS A 10 -8.71 1.97 53.49
N THR A 11 -7.81 2.95 53.56
CA THR A 11 -8.01 4.31 53.06
C THR A 11 -8.02 4.32 51.53
N THR A 12 -7.08 3.63 50.87
CA THR A 12 -7.08 3.44 49.40
C THR A 12 -8.34 2.72 48.92
N GLN A 13 -8.80 1.70 49.65
CA GLN A 13 -10.03 0.98 49.37
C GLN A 13 -11.30 1.80 49.68
N SER A 14 -11.21 2.80 50.55
CA SER A 14 -12.30 3.77 50.80
C SER A 14 -12.33 4.93 49.81
N LEU A 15 -11.18 5.25 49.20
CA LEU A 15 -11.02 6.29 48.17
C LEU A 15 -11.32 5.76 46.76
N THR A 16 -11.19 4.45 46.55
CA THR A 16 -11.46 3.78 45.27
C THR A 16 -12.66 2.86 45.46
N THR A 17 -13.83 3.31 45.03
CA THR A 17 -15.06 2.53 45.17
C THR A 17 -14.98 1.28 44.28
N ALA A 18 -15.71 0.21 44.63
CA ALA A 18 -15.84 -0.96 43.75
C ALA A 18 -16.42 -0.59 42.37
N ALA A 19 -17.19 0.51 42.30
CA ALA A 19 -17.63 1.13 41.07
C ALA A 19 -16.45 1.69 40.26
N ASP A 20 -15.57 2.49 40.87
CA ASP A 20 -14.38 3.06 40.23
C ASP A 20 -13.39 1.99 39.74
N MET A 21 -13.21 0.91 40.52
CA MET A 21 -12.41 -0.24 40.08
C MET A 21 -13.04 -0.97 38.89
N ARG A 22 -14.37 -1.10 38.85
CA ARG A 22 -15.10 -1.65 37.70
C ARG A 22 -15.02 -0.73 36.49
N GLU A 23 -15.16 0.57 36.69
CA GLU A 23 -15.08 1.58 35.63
C GLU A 23 -13.67 1.65 35.05
N THR A 24 -12.64 1.63 35.90
CA THR A 24 -11.23 1.58 35.49
C THR A 24 -10.92 0.29 34.76
N THR A 25 -11.41 -0.86 35.25
CA THR A 25 -11.26 -2.15 34.56
C THR A 25 -11.99 -2.15 33.23
N GLN A 26 -13.18 -1.55 33.17
CA GLN A 26 -13.96 -1.39 31.94
C GLN A 26 -13.27 -0.44 30.96
N MET A 27 -12.66 0.65 31.41
CA MET A 27 -11.86 1.56 30.58
C MET A 27 -10.55 0.91 30.10
N LEU A 28 -9.90 0.09 30.92
CA LEU A 28 -8.72 -0.70 30.53
C LEU A 28 -9.06 -1.82 29.54
N MET A 29 -10.28 -2.37 29.62
CA MET A 29 -10.78 -3.44 28.75
C MET A 29 -11.54 -2.93 27.53
N GLN A 30 -12.03 -1.68 27.54
CA GLN A 30 -12.72 -1.04 26.43
C GLN A 30 -11.89 -1.02 25.13
N PRO A 31 -10.59 -0.69 25.15
CA PRO A 31 -9.72 -0.76 23.98
C PRO A 31 -9.66 -2.18 23.38
N ASN A 32 -9.81 -3.21 24.21
CA ASN A 32 -9.83 -4.61 23.79
C ASN A 32 -11.19 -5.06 23.23
N SER A 33 -12.19 -4.18 23.10
CA SER A 33 -13.49 -4.57 22.51
C SER A 33 -13.53 -4.42 20.99
N ASN A 34 -12.65 -3.60 20.40
CA ASN A 34 -12.57 -3.35 18.95
C ASN A 34 -11.18 -3.67 18.37
N TRP A 35 -10.32 -4.39 19.09
CA TRP A 35 -8.95 -4.68 18.64
C TRP A 35 -8.92 -5.41 17.30
N GLU A 36 -9.92 -6.25 17.00
CA GLU A 36 -10.03 -6.93 15.73
C GLU A 36 -10.15 -5.92 14.58
N GLU A 37 -11.02 -4.92 14.71
CA GLU A 37 -11.20 -3.85 13.71
C GLU A 37 -9.93 -3.02 13.51
N TYR A 38 -9.16 -2.78 14.58
CA TYR A 38 -7.92 -2.02 14.50
C TYR A 38 -6.69 -2.84 14.08
N LEU A 39 -6.66 -4.14 14.35
CA LEU A 39 -5.50 -5.01 14.11
C LEU A 39 -5.62 -5.85 12.84
N THR A 40 -6.81 -6.12 12.32
CA THR A 40 -7.01 -6.84 11.04
C THR A 40 -6.53 -6.09 9.79
N PRO A 41 -6.59 -4.75 9.68
CA PRO A 41 -6.17 -4.06 8.46
C PRO A 41 -4.68 -4.20 8.14
N ALA A 42 -3.82 -4.29 9.16
CA ALA A 42 -2.37 -4.39 8.99
C ALA A 42 -1.93 -5.69 8.26
N PRO A 43 -2.27 -6.90 8.73
CA PRO A 43 -1.92 -8.14 8.03
C PRO A 43 -2.59 -8.24 6.66
N LEU A 44 -3.82 -7.74 6.49
CA LEU A 44 -4.48 -7.70 5.19
C LEU A 44 -3.72 -6.82 4.18
N SER A 45 -3.30 -5.63 4.62
CA SER A 45 -2.53 -4.71 3.77
C SER A 45 -1.20 -5.32 3.33
N ILE A 46 -0.51 -6.04 4.24
CA ILE A 46 0.73 -6.76 3.92
C ILE A 46 0.48 -7.88 2.90
N ALA A 47 -0.60 -8.64 3.06
CA ALA A 47 -0.95 -9.71 2.12
C ALA A 47 -1.22 -9.15 0.71
N ILE A 48 -2.03 -8.09 0.60
CA ILE A 48 -2.32 -7.41 -0.67
C ILE A 48 -1.03 -6.88 -1.30
N MET A 49 -0.17 -6.24 -0.52
CA MET A 49 1.13 -5.77 -1.02
C MET A 49 2.02 -6.91 -1.52
N GLY A 50 2.02 -8.05 -0.82
CA GLY A 50 2.74 -9.26 -1.25
C GLY A 50 2.23 -9.80 -2.59
N GLU A 51 0.91 -9.85 -2.77
CA GLU A 51 0.29 -10.23 -4.04
C GLU A 51 0.64 -9.26 -5.17
N LEU A 52 0.57 -7.95 -4.92
CA LEU A 52 0.94 -6.92 -5.90
C LEU A 52 2.42 -7.03 -6.32
N VAL A 53 3.32 -7.25 -5.36
CA VAL A 53 4.75 -7.47 -5.64
C VAL A 53 4.93 -8.74 -6.49
N PHE A 54 4.24 -9.83 -6.15
CA PHE A 54 4.29 -11.08 -6.92
C PHE A 54 3.79 -10.88 -8.36
N ILE A 55 2.65 -10.23 -8.55
CA ILE A 55 2.08 -9.94 -9.88
C ILE A 55 3.04 -9.05 -10.69
N SER A 56 3.58 -8.00 -10.08
CA SER A 56 4.54 -7.08 -10.72
C SER A 56 5.87 -7.74 -11.10
N SER A 57 6.18 -8.91 -10.52
CA SER A 57 7.40 -9.65 -10.87
C SER A 57 7.34 -10.29 -12.26
N CYS A 58 6.14 -10.59 -12.75
CA CYS A 58 5.91 -11.15 -14.08
C CYS A 58 6.04 -10.08 -15.17
N GLN A 59 5.52 -8.88 -14.93
CA GLN A 59 5.55 -7.77 -15.86
C GLN A 59 5.64 -6.44 -15.11
N ASP A 60 6.73 -5.71 -15.34
CA ASP A 60 6.97 -4.39 -14.76
C ASP A 60 6.59 -3.30 -15.77
N PHE A 61 6.10 -2.17 -15.28
CA PHE A 61 5.67 -1.04 -16.10
C PHE A 61 5.97 0.29 -15.41
N SER A 62 6.07 1.36 -16.18
CA SER A 62 6.26 2.70 -15.63
C SER A 62 4.93 3.33 -15.24
N ILE A 63 4.91 3.98 -14.08
CA ILE A 63 3.82 4.85 -13.62
C ILE A 63 4.02 6.31 -14.04
N ASN A 64 5.13 6.61 -14.72
CA ASN A 64 5.53 7.97 -15.10
C ASN A 64 4.94 8.43 -16.45
N LYS A 65 4.00 7.68 -17.03
CA LYS A 65 3.39 8.07 -18.32
C LYS A 65 2.57 9.36 -18.23
N ASN A 66 1.98 9.63 -17.06
CA ASN A 66 1.30 10.88 -16.77
C ASN A 66 1.51 11.23 -15.28
N PRO A 67 2.63 11.89 -14.94
CA PRO A 67 2.96 12.19 -13.55
C PRO A 67 1.95 13.18 -12.94
N PRO A 68 1.81 13.20 -11.59
CA PRO A 68 1.02 14.21 -10.90
C PRO A 68 1.45 15.64 -11.25
N GLU A 69 0.54 16.60 -11.11
CA GLU A 69 0.84 18.02 -11.31
C GLU A 69 1.89 18.47 -10.26
N GLY A 70 3.12 18.77 -10.70
CA GLY A 70 4.27 19.03 -9.81
C GLY A 70 5.24 17.86 -9.64
N GLY A 71 4.94 16.70 -10.23
CA GLY A 71 5.78 15.50 -10.20
C GLY A 71 5.68 14.72 -8.89
N PHE A 72 6.38 13.58 -8.84
CA PHE A 72 6.44 12.74 -7.65
C PHE A 72 7.29 13.40 -6.56
N LYS A 73 6.72 13.59 -5.36
CA LYS A 73 7.39 14.13 -4.19
C LYS A 73 7.92 13.03 -3.27
N TYR A 74 7.19 11.92 -3.16
CA TYR A 74 7.51 10.82 -2.24
C TYR A 74 8.03 9.58 -2.97
N ILE A 75 7.55 9.29 -4.19
CA ILE A 75 8.07 8.20 -5.03
C ILE A 75 9.39 8.58 -5.69
N ARG A 76 10.40 7.69 -5.56
CA ARG A 76 11.75 7.92 -6.11
C ARG A 76 12.00 7.23 -7.44
N TYR A 77 11.27 6.16 -7.74
CA TYR A 77 11.55 5.27 -8.87
C TYR A 77 10.32 5.09 -9.79
N PRO A 78 9.73 6.17 -10.34
CA PRO A 78 8.45 6.11 -11.06
C PRO A 78 8.52 5.36 -12.41
N ASN A 79 9.72 4.98 -12.85
CA ASN A 79 9.93 4.21 -14.07
C ASN A 79 9.64 2.71 -13.90
N SER A 80 9.43 2.24 -12.67
CA SER A 80 9.14 0.84 -12.36
C SER A 80 8.10 0.77 -11.25
N PHE A 81 6.93 0.22 -11.57
CA PHE A 81 5.85 -0.04 -10.61
C PHE A 81 6.34 -0.98 -9.51
N ARG A 82 7.11 -2.01 -9.88
CA ARG A 82 7.74 -2.90 -8.90
C ARG A 82 8.68 -2.15 -7.96
N ALA A 83 9.51 -1.24 -8.46
CA ALA A 83 10.39 -0.44 -7.61
C ALA A 83 9.61 0.49 -6.67
N CYS A 84 8.48 1.03 -7.13
CA CYS A 84 7.56 1.81 -6.29
C CYS A 84 6.96 0.95 -5.17
N LEU A 85 6.45 -0.25 -5.50
CA LEU A 85 5.94 -1.19 -4.50
C LEU A 85 7.02 -1.58 -3.49
N MET A 86 8.23 -1.90 -3.93
CA MET A 86 9.34 -2.21 -3.03
C MET A 86 9.72 -1.03 -2.12
N GLN A 87 9.61 0.20 -2.62
CA GLN A 87 9.80 1.41 -1.80
C GLN A 87 8.72 1.50 -0.70
N VAL A 88 7.45 1.27 -1.05
CA VAL A 88 6.35 1.27 -0.07
C VAL A 88 6.56 0.14 0.95
N CYS A 89 6.88 -1.08 0.51
CA CYS A 89 7.16 -2.23 1.39
C CYS A 89 8.30 -1.93 2.37
N ASN A 90 9.41 -1.37 1.88
CA ASN A 90 10.55 -1.03 2.72
C ASN A 90 10.21 0.09 3.72
N SER A 91 9.48 1.12 3.28
CA SER A 91 9.03 2.21 4.16
C SER A 91 8.04 1.69 5.21
N GLY A 92 7.12 0.81 4.83
CA GLY A 92 6.20 0.13 5.74
C GLY A 92 6.92 -0.71 6.78
N TRP A 93 7.91 -1.50 6.37
CA TRP A 93 8.75 -2.27 7.31
C TRP A 93 9.48 -1.37 8.30
N GLN A 94 10.04 -0.24 7.84
CA GLN A 94 10.67 0.74 8.73
C GLN A 94 9.65 1.34 9.72
N ALA A 95 8.45 1.69 9.26
CA ALA A 95 7.39 2.22 10.11
C ALA A 95 6.95 1.21 11.18
N PHE A 96 6.76 -0.06 10.82
CA PHE A 96 6.43 -1.11 11.79
C PHE A 96 7.52 -1.33 12.83
N ASN A 97 8.80 -1.30 12.43
CA ASN A 97 9.91 -1.43 13.38
C ASN A 97 10.02 -0.21 14.31
N GLU A 98 9.86 1.00 13.79
CA GLU A 98 9.82 2.21 14.60
C GLU A 98 8.67 2.16 15.61
N ALA A 99 7.48 1.75 15.15
CA ALA A 99 6.31 1.57 15.99
C ALA A 99 6.58 0.54 17.10
N HIS A 100 7.16 -0.61 16.77
CA HIS A 100 7.49 -1.63 17.75
C HIS A 100 8.45 -1.09 18.83
N ASN A 101 9.55 -0.45 18.42
CA ASN A 101 10.56 0.06 19.34
C ASN A 101 9.98 1.19 20.22
N ASN A 102 9.32 2.17 19.63
CA ASN A 102 8.82 3.34 20.35
C ASN A 102 7.67 2.98 21.29
N MET A 103 6.77 2.07 20.88
CA MET A 103 5.70 1.59 21.76
C MET A 103 6.26 0.77 22.93
N ASP A 104 7.35 0.02 22.74
CA ASP A 104 8.03 -0.65 23.84
C ASP A 104 8.70 0.35 24.80
N GLN A 105 9.33 1.40 24.28
CA GLN A 105 9.87 2.48 25.12
C GLN A 105 8.78 3.20 25.90
N ILE A 106 7.65 3.56 25.26
CA ILE A 106 6.49 4.15 25.94
C ILE A 106 6.02 3.24 27.09
N ARG A 107 5.93 1.94 26.84
CA ARG A 107 5.56 0.95 27.87
C ARG A 107 6.55 0.97 29.04
N ILE A 108 7.86 0.99 28.76
CA ILE A 108 8.91 1.03 29.78
C ILE A 108 8.85 2.33 30.60
N HIS A 109 8.79 3.49 29.95
CA HIS A 109 8.71 4.79 30.63
C HIS A 109 7.46 4.88 31.50
N THR A 110 6.31 4.49 30.96
CA THR A 110 5.03 4.54 31.68
C THR A 110 5.00 3.58 32.86
N ALA A 111 5.75 2.47 32.80
CA ALA A 111 5.85 1.52 33.92
C ALA A 111 6.52 2.13 35.18
N ALA A 112 7.31 3.19 35.04
CA ALA A 112 7.93 3.90 36.16
C ALA A 112 7.00 4.93 36.83
N VAL A 113 5.98 5.43 36.12
CA VAL A 113 5.05 6.48 36.61
C VAL A 113 4.36 6.11 37.93
N PRO A 114 3.87 4.87 38.13
CA PRO A 114 3.25 4.49 39.41
C PRO A 114 4.17 4.66 40.61
N ASP A 115 5.49 4.47 40.47
CA ASP A 115 6.44 4.58 41.57
C ASP A 115 6.77 6.04 41.91
N TYR A 116 6.85 6.92 40.90
CA TYR A 116 6.90 8.37 41.12
C TYR A 116 5.63 8.88 41.80
N MET A 117 4.46 8.37 41.39
CA MET A 117 3.17 8.73 42.00
C MET A 117 3.08 8.29 43.47
N LYS A 118 3.48 7.05 43.79
CA LYS A 118 3.56 6.58 45.18
C LYS A 118 4.49 7.46 46.02
N SER A 119 5.64 7.84 45.47
CA SER A 119 6.61 8.71 46.13
C SER A 119 6.02 10.10 46.40
N ALA A 120 5.35 10.70 45.41
CA ALA A 120 4.67 11.98 45.55
C ALA A 120 3.60 11.96 46.64
N VAL A 121 2.74 10.93 46.66
CA VAL A 121 1.72 10.74 47.71
C VAL A 121 2.38 10.56 49.07
N ASN A 122 3.44 9.76 49.18
CA ASN A 122 4.15 9.57 50.45
C ASN A 122 4.76 10.87 50.98
N ILE A 123 5.35 11.70 50.11
CA ILE A 123 5.87 13.01 50.48
C ILE A 123 4.76 13.92 51.01
N LEU A 124 3.61 13.96 50.33
CA LEU A 124 2.47 14.81 50.73
C LEU A 124 1.91 14.46 52.11
N PHE A 125 1.85 13.17 52.47
CA PHE A 125 1.21 12.74 53.72
C PHE A 125 2.17 12.56 54.90
N ASN A 126 3.45 12.28 54.65
CA ASN A 126 4.38 11.85 55.70
C ASN A 126 5.64 12.72 55.85
N ALA A 127 5.84 13.73 55.00
CA ALA A 127 7.04 14.59 55.05
C ALA A 127 6.77 15.96 55.69
N SER A 128 7.84 16.66 56.08
CA SER A 128 7.76 18.04 56.57
C SER A 128 7.53 19.04 55.43
N ASP A 129 7.00 20.22 55.76
CA ASP A 129 6.75 21.30 54.78
C ASP A 129 7.97 21.65 53.92
N GLU A 130 9.17 21.58 54.49
CA GLU A 130 10.43 21.83 53.78
C GLU A 130 10.72 20.74 52.74
N VAL A 131 10.50 19.47 53.08
CA VAL A 131 10.68 18.33 52.16
C VAL A 131 9.60 18.35 51.08
N ILE A 132 8.36 18.71 51.42
CA ILE A 132 7.28 18.86 50.44
C ILE A 132 7.66 19.92 49.41
N LYS A 133 8.10 21.11 49.83
CA LYS A 133 8.50 22.19 48.91
C LYS A 133 9.65 21.81 47.98
N ASN A 134 10.60 21.02 48.46
CA ASN A 134 11.82 20.73 47.72
C ASN A 134 11.74 19.45 46.87
N LEU A 135 11.05 18.41 47.34
CA LEU A 135 11.12 17.06 46.74
C LEU A 135 9.85 16.67 45.98
N LEU A 136 8.68 17.22 46.34
CA LEU A 136 7.44 16.94 45.61
C LEU A 136 7.52 17.43 44.14
N PRO A 137 8.01 18.64 43.84
CA PRO A 137 8.14 19.08 42.45
C PRO A 137 8.99 18.12 41.62
N CYS A 138 10.12 17.63 42.17
CA CYS A 138 10.98 16.69 41.46
C CYS A 138 10.26 15.39 41.04
N GLN A 139 9.34 14.88 41.87
CA GLN A 139 8.56 13.69 41.52
C GLN A 139 7.56 13.99 40.40
N LEU A 140 6.93 15.17 40.43
CA LEU A 140 5.97 15.60 39.41
C LEU A 140 6.67 15.92 38.09
N ASP A 141 7.83 16.58 38.14
CA ASP A 141 8.67 16.87 36.98
C ASP A 141 9.12 15.58 36.30
N SER A 142 9.50 14.54 37.06
CA SER A 142 9.85 13.24 36.50
C SER A 142 8.67 12.59 35.75
N ILE A 143 7.44 12.76 36.23
CA ILE A 143 6.23 12.29 35.54
C ILE A 143 5.99 13.11 34.27
N ASN A 144 6.17 14.43 34.33
CA ASN A 144 6.04 15.30 33.17
C ASN A 144 7.08 14.95 32.08
N ASP A 145 8.34 14.75 32.46
CA ASP A 145 9.42 14.36 31.55
C ASP A 145 9.11 13.02 30.85
N ILE A 146 8.53 12.06 31.58
CA ILE A 146 8.05 10.79 31.00
C ILE A 146 6.93 11.05 30.00
N ALA A 147 5.95 11.91 30.33
CA ALA A 147 4.85 12.22 29.43
C ALA A 147 5.35 12.88 28.13
N GLU A 148 6.27 13.84 28.23
CA GLU A 148 6.90 14.48 27.07
C GLU A 148 7.68 13.47 26.20
N GLN A 149 8.44 12.57 26.82
CA GLN A 149 9.13 11.49 26.10
C GLN A 149 8.15 10.58 25.37
N CYS A 150 7.05 10.18 26.01
CA CYS A 150 6.03 9.35 25.38
C CYS A 150 5.37 10.04 24.18
N VAL A 151 5.09 11.35 24.28
CA VAL A 151 4.55 12.15 23.16
C VAL A 151 5.54 12.16 21.99
N ASN A 152 6.80 12.49 22.25
CA ASN A 152 7.84 12.53 21.21
C ASN A 152 8.02 11.17 20.50
N LEU A 153 7.97 10.08 21.26
CA LEU A 153 8.04 8.71 20.72
C LEU A 153 6.83 8.40 19.83
N ALA A 154 5.62 8.78 20.25
CA ALA A 154 4.39 8.58 19.49
C ALA A 154 4.37 9.42 18.20
N GLU A 155 4.76 10.69 18.25
CA GLU A 155 4.89 11.56 17.07
C GLU A 155 5.90 11.00 16.06
N GLY A 156 6.98 10.38 16.53
CA GLY A 156 7.95 9.67 15.68
C GLY A 156 7.31 8.54 14.89
N VAL A 157 6.43 7.76 15.52
CA VAL A 157 5.68 6.67 14.87
C VAL A 157 4.69 7.22 13.85
N GLU A 158 3.91 8.24 14.23
CA GLU A 158 2.94 8.87 13.34
C GLU A 158 3.60 9.38 12.06
N LYS A 159 4.72 10.09 12.19
CA LYS A 159 5.48 10.63 11.05
C LYS A 159 5.93 9.54 10.08
N LYS A 160 6.40 8.40 10.59
CA LYS A 160 6.81 7.26 9.74
C LYS A 160 5.64 6.67 8.97
N TYR A 161 4.49 6.49 9.60
CA TYR A 161 3.30 6.02 8.89
C TYR A 161 2.78 7.06 7.90
N GLN A 162 2.91 8.36 8.20
CA GLN A 162 2.55 9.43 7.28
C GLN A 162 3.39 9.38 6.00
N ASP A 163 4.69 9.11 6.10
CA ASP A 163 5.56 8.90 4.92
C ASP A 163 5.07 7.72 4.05
N VAL A 164 4.64 6.62 4.68
CA VAL A 164 4.08 5.45 3.97
C VAL A 164 2.77 5.80 3.27
N ILE A 165 1.86 6.49 3.98
CA ILE A 165 0.57 6.94 3.44
C ILE A 165 0.79 7.82 2.21
N HIS A 166 1.69 8.79 2.29
CA HIS A 166 1.99 9.68 1.17
C HIS A 166 2.53 8.92 -0.06
N GLN A 167 3.40 7.93 0.14
CA GLN A 167 3.89 7.09 -0.97
C GLN A 167 2.75 6.27 -1.61
N ILE A 168 1.86 5.71 -0.80
CA ILE A 168 0.70 4.94 -1.30
C ILE A 168 -0.25 5.85 -2.07
N GLN A 169 -0.51 7.07 -1.58
CA GLN A 169 -1.38 8.04 -2.23
C GLN A 169 -0.83 8.45 -3.60
N GLU A 170 0.46 8.80 -3.71
CA GLU A 170 1.07 9.11 -5.00
C GLU A 170 1.06 7.91 -5.96
N LEU A 171 1.27 6.70 -5.44
CA LEU A 171 1.21 5.48 -6.25
C LEU A 171 -0.20 5.25 -6.79
N LEU A 172 -1.21 5.41 -5.93
CA LEU A 172 -2.61 5.26 -6.30
C LEU A 172 -3.03 6.29 -7.34
N GLU A 173 -2.68 7.56 -7.14
CA GLU A 173 -2.95 8.63 -8.10
C GLU A 173 -2.32 8.34 -9.46
N ALA A 174 -1.06 7.91 -9.48
CA ALA A 174 -0.39 7.53 -10.72
C ALA A 174 -1.04 6.32 -11.40
N CYS A 175 -1.50 5.33 -10.63
CA CYS A 175 -2.25 4.17 -11.14
C CYS A 175 -3.61 4.56 -11.74
N VAL A 176 -4.37 5.45 -11.09
CA VAL A 176 -5.67 5.93 -11.60
C VAL A 176 -5.49 6.74 -12.87
N ASN A 177 -4.49 7.63 -12.91
CA ASN A 177 -4.15 8.38 -14.12
C ASN A 177 -3.69 7.46 -15.25
N ALA A 178 -2.96 6.41 -14.91
CA ALA A 178 -2.53 5.37 -15.84
C ALA A 178 -3.72 4.55 -16.39
N GLU A 179 -4.71 4.18 -15.57
CA GLU A 179 -5.89 3.42 -16.00
C GLU A 179 -6.64 4.13 -17.14
N HIS A 180 -6.86 5.44 -17.00
CA HIS A 180 -7.46 6.24 -18.06
C HIS A 180 -6.67 6.18 -19.37
N PHE A 181 -5.35 6.31 -19.31
CA PHE A 181 -4.50 6.38 -20.50
C PHE A 181 -4.23 5.01 -21.14
N TYR A 182 -3.89 4.00 -20.33
CA TYR A 182 -3.68 2.64 -20.80
C TYR A 182 -4.98 2.00 -21.30
N GLY A 183 -6.15 2.38 -20.75
CA GLY A 183 -7.45 1.99 -21.29
C GLY A 183 -7.63 2.46 -22.74
N GLU A 184 -7.40 3.73 -23.01
CA GLU A 184 -7.47 4.30 -24.37
C GLU A 184 -6.40 3.72 -25.32
N GLU A 185 -5.16 3.54 -24.85
CA GLU A 185 -4.10 2.90 -25.65
C GLU A 185 -4.45 1.45 -25.99
N LEU A 186 -4.94 0.67 -25.03
CA LEU A 186 -5.32 -0.74 -25.23
C LEU A 186 -6.47 -0.86 -26.23
N GLU A 187 -7.46 0.02 -26.15
CA GLU A 187 -8.58 0.06 -27.08
C GLU A 187 -8.12 0.45 -28.50
N ASN A 188 -7.22 1.42 -28.62
CA ASN A 188 -6.60 1.79 -29.89
C ASN A 188 -5.75 0.64 -30.48
N VAL A 189 -4.99 -0.08 -29.66
CA VAL A 189 -4.21 -1.24 -30.10
C VAL A 189 -5.12 -2.39 -30.54
N LYS A 190 -6.19 -2.69 -29.79
CA LYS A 190 -7.19 -3.69 -30.19
C LYS A 190 -7.83 -3.34 -31.54
N ARG A 191 -8.20 -2.07 -31.74
CA ARG A 191 -8.74 -1.59 -33.01
C ARG A 191 -7.75 -1.76 -34.17
N LYS A 192 -6.48 -1.35 -33.99
CA LYS A 192 -5.42 -1.54 -35.00
C LYS A 192 -5.16 -3.02 -35.30
N LEU A 193 -5.25 -3.89 -34.29
CA LEU A 193 -5.10 -5.34 -34.47
C LEU A 193 -6.23 -5.92 -35.31
N GLU A 194 -7.48 -5.53 -35.07
CA GLU A 194 -8.63 -5.95 -35.87
C GLU A 194 -8.57 -5.41 -37.30
N GLU A 195 -8.18 -4.14 -37.49
CA GLU A 195 -7.93 -3.57 -38.82
C GLU A 195 -6.85 -4.35 -39.59
N ALA A 196 -5.77 -4.76 -38.91
CA ALA A 196 -4.70 -5.56 -39.50
C ALA A 196 -5.18 -6.97 -39.90
N LYS A 197 -5.96 -7.66 -39.05
CA LYS A 197 -6.56 -8.96 -39.38
C LYS A 197 -7.48 -8.89 -40.60
N LEU A 198 -8.33 -7.86 -40.66
CA LEU A 198 -9.25 -7.68 -41.80
C LEU A 198 -8.47 -7.42 -43.10
N ARG A 199 -7.41 -6.61 -43.05
CA ARG A 199 -6.51 -6.40 -44.19
C ARG A 199 -5.84 -7.69 -44.64
N GLU A 200 -5.37 -8.50 -43.70
CA GLU A 200 -4.73 -9.78 -43.99
C GLU A 200 -5.71 -10.74 -44.68
N GLN A 201 -6.93 -10.90 -44.14
CA GLN A 201 -7.97 -11.74 -44.75
C GLN A 201 -8.33 -11.26 -46.15
N THR A 202 -8.50 -9.93 -46.33
CA THR A 202 -8.78 -9.33 -47.64
C THR A 202 -7.66 -9.62 -48.63
N SER A 203 -6.41 -9.48 -48.20
CA SER A 203 -5.22 -9.77 -49.03
C SER A 203 -5.15 -11.24 -49.42
N ARG A 204 -5.44 -12.16 -48.49
CA ARG A 204 -5.51 -13.61 -48.76
C ARG A 204 -6.60 -13.93 -49.79
N GLN A 205 -7.81 -13.38 -49.61
CA GLN A 205 -8.92 -13.57 -50.57
C GLN A 205 -8.61 -13.00 -51.94
N LEU A 206 -7.99 -11.82 -52.01
CA LEU A 206 -7.58 -11.21 -53.27
C LEU A 206 -6.54 -12.07 -53.97
N LYS A 207 -5.53 -12.57 -53.23
CA LYS A 207 -4.51 -13.48 -53.77
C LYS A 207 -5.12 -14.78 -54.32
N GLU A 208 -6.08 -15.36 -53.61
CA GLU A 208 -6.81 -16.56 -54.06
C GLU A 208 -7.58 -16.28 -55.36
N ARG A 209 -8.31 -15.16 -55.42
CA ARG A 209 -9.07 -14.74 -56.62
C ARG A 209 -8.14 -14.45 -57.80
N SER A 210 -7.04 -13.75 -57.57
CA SER A 210 -6.04 -13.46 -58.60
C SER A 210 -5.41 -14.75 -59.12
N LYS A 211 -5.07 -15.71 -58.25
CA LYS A 211 -4.57 -17.01 -58.67
C LYS A 211 -5.58 -17.75 -59.55
N LYS A 212 -6.84 -17.81 -59.12
CA LYS A 212 -7.92 -18.43 -59.91
C LYS A 212 -8.11 -17.76 -61.27
N ALA A 213 -8.10 -16.43 -61.31
CA ALA A 213 -8.22 -15.68 -62.56
C ALA A 213 -7.03 -15.91 -63.52
N MET A 214 -5.82 -16.05 -62.98
CA MET A 214 -4.64 -16.40 -63.79
C MET A 214 -4.72 -17.84 -64.32
N ASP A 215 -5.18 -18.79 -63.49
CA ASP A 215 -5.37 -20.18 -63.92
C ASP A 215 -6.43 -20.29 -65.02
N ASP A 216 -7.54 -19.54 -64.91
CA ASP A 216 -8.60 -19.50 -65.91
C ASP A 216 -8.12 -18.83 -67.22
N LEU A 217 -7.37 -17.73 -67.12
CA LEU A 217 -6.76 -17.06 -68.27
C LEU A 217 -5.75 -17.96 -69.00
N SER A 218 -4.93 -18.72 -68.26
CA SER A 218 -3.98 -19.67 -68.84
C SER A 218 -4.69 -20.72 -69.70
N LYS A 219 -5.81 -21.27 -69.20
CA LYS A 219 -6.61 -22.25 -69.95
C LYS A 219 -7.23 -21.65 -71.21
N GLU A 220 -7.72 -20.41 -71.15
CA GLU A 220 -8.24 -19.73 -72.35
C GLU A 220 -7.14 -19.50 -73.40
N LEU A 221 -5.93 -19.17 -72.96
CA LEU A 221 -4.77 -18.97 -73.82
C LEU A 221 -4.32 -20.28 -74.51
N ASP A 222 -4.27 -21.38 -73.76
CA ASP A 222 -3.98 -22.71 -74.29
C ASP A 222 -5.03 -23.12 -75.34
N ASN A 223 -6.32 -22.94 -75.02
CA ASN A 223 -7.43 -23.23 -75.95
C ASN A 223 -7.36 -22.36 -77.22
N ALA A 224 -7.02 -21.08 -77.10
CA ALA A 224 -6.86 -20.18 -78.24
C ALA A 224 -5.65 -20.56 -79.11
N GLN A 225 -4.54 -20.98 -78.48
CA GLN A 225 -3.36 -21.46 -79.18
C GLN A 225 -3.66 -22.75 -79.96
N ASP A 226 -4.38 -23.70 -79.37
CA ASP A 226 -4.79 -24.95 -80.02
C ASP A 226 -5.76 -24.69 -81.18
N ALA A 227 -6.72 -23.78 -81.01
CA ALA A 227 -7.63 -23.35 -82.07
C ALA A 227 -6.88 -22.68 -83.23
N TYR A 228 -5.90 -21.81 -82.92
CA TYR A 228 -5.06 -21.16 -83.93
C TYR A 228 -4.20 -22.15 -84.71
N LYS A 229 -3.59 -23.12 -84.01
CA LYS A 229 -2.78 -24.17 -84.63
C LYS A 229 -3.63 -25.05 -85.55
N SER A 230 -4.81 -25.45 -85.09
CA SER A 230 -5.77 -26.23 -85.89
C SER A 230 -6.22 -25.46 -87.14
N ALA A 231 -6.45 -24.14 -87.02
CA ALA A 231 -6.80 -23.29 -88.16
C ALA A 231 -5.65 -23.17 -89.17
N MET A 232 -4.40 -23.03 -88.71
CA MET A 232 -3.22 -22.98 -89.59
C MET A 232 -2.95 -24.31 -90.28
N ASP A 233 -3.11 -25.45 -89.60
CA ASP A 233 -2.98 -26.79 -90.19
C ASP A 233 -4.08 -27.06 -91.24
N SER A 234 -5.18 -26.32 -91.19
CA SER A 234 -6.30 -26.39 -92.15
C SER A 234 -6.12 -25.48 -93.36
N ILE A 235 -5.02 -24.72 -93.45
CA ILE A 235 -4.71 -23.89 -94.63
C ILE A 235 -4.05 -24.77 -95.69
N PRO A 236 -4.66 -24.95 -96.87
CA PRO A 236 -4.07 -25.78 -97.92
C PRO A 236 -2.78 -25.12 -98.44
N SER A 237 -1.66 -25.84 -98.36
CA SER A 237 -0.44 -25.46 -99.08
C SER A 237 -0.69 -25.67 -100.57
N GLY A 238 -0.77 -24.58 -101.33
CA GLY A 238 -0.94 -24.59 -102.78
C GLY A 238 0.20 -25.26 -103.52
#